data_AF-A0A937XNL4-F1
#
_entry.id   AF-A0A937XNL4-F1
#
_cell.length_a   1.000
_cell.length_b   1.000
_cell.length_c   1.000
_cell.angle_alpha   90.00
_cell.angle_beta   90.00
_cell.angle_gamma   90.00
#
_symmetry.space_group_name_H-M   'P 1'
#
loop_
_entity.id
_entity.type
_entity.pdbx_description
1 polymer ?
#
loop_
_entity_poly.entity_id
_entity_poly.type
_entity_poly.pdbx_seq_one_letter_code
_entity_poly.pdbx_strand_id
1 'polypeptide(L)'
;MDWATRINAALKARATRRLYDRTLTHYRRSGMHREAPAVPRLRQQRADALRIFFLGTDEQQDSSGMLQSLQKLGDARHFTRADGSYGQNDPRPEAVRRQANADRLWELVSTQAHAGHAPDILIGQTWATLI
;
A
#
# COMPACT_ATOMS: atom_id res chain seq x y z
N MET A 1 21.87 24.15 6.82
CA MET A 1 20.48 24.10 6.32
C MET A 1 20.00 25.53 6.16
N ASP A 2 19.69 25.95 4.93
CA ASP A 2 19.44 27.35 4.59
C ASP A 2 18.07 27.84 5.13
N TRP A 3 18.01 29.09 5.59
CA TRP A 3 16.81 29.72 6.15
C TRP A 3 15.69 29.77 5.11
N ALA A 4 16.05 29.95 3.84
CA ALA A 4 15.13 29.91 2.71
C ALA A 4 14.46 28.53 2.57
N THR A 5 15.19 27.44 2.83
CA THR A 5 14.63 26.08 2.82
C THR A 5 13.60 25.89 3.93
N ARG A 6 13.84 26.43 5.12
CA ARG A 6 12.91 26.33 6.26
C ARG A 6 11.61 27.09 6.00
N ILE A 7 11.70 28.28 5.41
CA ILE A 7 10.52 29.06 5.02
C ILE A 7 9.74 28.34 3.92
N ASN A 8 10.42 27.86 2.88
CA ASN A 8 9.80 27.10 1.80
C ASN A 8 9.07 25.85 2.32
N ALA A 9 9.71 25.09 3.22
CA ALA A 9 9.10 23.92 3.86
C ALA A 9 7.85 24.30 4.68
N ALA A 10 7.91 25.39 5.47
CA ALA A 10 6.78 25.86 6.25
C ALA A 10 5.61 26.33 5.38
N LEU A 11 5.88 27.04 4.28
CA LEU A 11 4.87 27.45 3.31
C LEU A 11 4.20 26.25 2.64
N LYS A 12 5.00 25.27 2.19
CA LYS A 12 4.49 24.02 1.59
C LYS A 12 3.64 23.23 2.60
N ALA A 13 4.13 23.03 3.82
CA ALA A 13 3.38 22.34 4.88
C ALA A 13 2.03 23.02 5.16
N ARG A 14 2.00 24.36 5.19
CA ARG A 14 0.77 25.13 5.40
C ARG A 14 -0.20 25.00 4.21
N ALA A 15 0.31 25.00 2.98
CA ALA A 15 -0.49 24.79 1.78
C ALA A 15 -1.10 23.37 1.75
N THR A 16 -0.30 22.34 2.03
CA THR A 16 -0.76 20.94 2.12
C THR A 16 -1.83 20.76 3.18
N ARG A 17 -1.64 21.36 4.37
CA ARG A 17 -2.63 21.30 5.44
C ARG A 17 -3.97 21.93 5.03
N ARG A 18 -3.94 23.09 4.37
CA ARG A 18 -5.17 23.74 3.86
C ARG A 18 -5.89 22.89 2.81
N LEU A 19 -5.14 22.24 1.93
CA LEU A 19 -5.71 21.33 0.94
C LEU A 19 -6.37 20.12 1.63
N TYR A 20 -5.68 19.52 2.59
CA TYR A 20 -6.21 18.42 3.40
C TYR A 20 -7.50 18.81 4.13
N ASP A 21 -7.53 19.97 4.79
CA ASP A 21 -8.71 20.46 5.51
C ASP A 21 -9.90 20.70 4.54
N ARG A 22 -9.63 21.19 3.32
CA ARG A 22 -10.66 21.34 2.28
C ARG A 22 -11.20 20.00 1.82
N THR A 23 -10.33 19.03 1.58
CA THR A 23 -10.71 17.67 1.21
C THR A 23 -11.56 17.02 2.31
N LEU A 24 -11.14 17.12 3.58
CA LEU A 24 -11.94 16.66 4.71
C LEU A 24 -13.30 17.35 4.79
N THR A 25 -13.33 18.67 4.59
CA THR A 25 -14.59 19.44 4.60
C THR A 25 -15.52 19.02 3.47
N HIS A 26 -14.96 18.78 2.28
CA HIS A 26 -15.70 18.24 1.14
C HIS A 26 -16.32 16.90 1.51
N TYR A 27 -15.55 15.90 1.94
CA TYR A 27 -16.08 14.58 2.29
C TYR A 27 -17.04 14.58 3.49
N ARG A 28 -16.86 15.49 4.46
CA ARG A 28 -17.81 15.69 5.57
C ARG A 28 -19.15 16.23 5.07
N ARG A 29 -19.17 17.10 4.06
CA ARG A 29 -20.38 17.72 3.49
C ARG A 29 -21.04 16.84 2.45
N SER A 30 -20.28 16.06 1.70
CA SER A 30 -20.78 15.16 0.64
C SER A 30 -21.61 13.99 1.16
N GLY A 31 -21.98 13.96 2.45
CA GLY A 31 -22.87 12.95 3.00
C GLY A 31 -22.38 11.54 2.78
N MET A 32 -21.05 11.29 2.81
CA MET A 32 -20.53 9.92 2.86
C MET A 32 -21.27 9.21 3.99
N HIS A 33 -22.12 8.28 3.61
CA HIS A 33 -23.10 7.63 4.47
C HIS A 33 -22.44 7.20 5.78
N ARG A 34 -22.80 7.88 6.88
CA ARG A 34 -22.44 7.47 8.24
C ARG A 34 -23.06 6.13 8.62
N GLU A 35 -24.09 5.73 7.89
CA GLU A 35 -24.60 4.36 7.86
C GLU A 35 -23.85 3.61 6.77
N ALA A 36 -22.58 3.26 7.04
CA ALA A 36 -22.09 2.03 6.43
C ALA A 36 -23.10 0.97 6.87
N PRO A 37 -23.84 0.29 5.96
CA PRO A 37 -24.67 -0.83 6.36
C PRO A 37 -23.80 -1.72 7.21
N ALA A 38 -24.28 -2.14 8.39
CA ALA A 38 -23.50 -2.93 9.32
C ALA A 38 -22.83 -4.03 8.51
N VAL A 39 -21.51 -3.88 8.30
CA VAL A 39 -20.78 -4.82 7.46
C VAL A 39 -21.04 -6.13 8.17
N PRO A 40 -21.76 -7.09 7.54
CA PRO A 40 -22.11 -8.33 8.21
C PRO A 40 -20.78 -8.83 8.75
N ARG A 41 -20.67 -8.99 10.08
CA ARG A 41 -19.41 -9.36 10.72
C ARG A 41 -18.91 -10.56 9.94
N LEU A 42 -17.95 -10.31 9.04
CA LEU A 42 -17.33 -11.36 8.26
C LEU A 42 -16.81 -12.28 9.35
N ARG A 43 -17.29 -13.53 9.34
CA ARG A 43 -16.91 -14.51 10.36
C ARG A 43 -15.41 -14.36 10.51
N GLN A 44 -14.99 -13.95 11.70
CA GLN A 44 -13.59 -13.90 12.05
C GLN A 44 -13.18 -15.38 12.14
N GLN A 45 -12.98 -16.01 10.98
CA GLN A 45 -12.24 -17.25 10.90
C GLN A 45 -10.90 -16.90 11.53
N ARG A 46 -10.45 -17.76 12.45
CA ARG A 46 -9.18 -17.62 13.16
C ARG A 46 -8.13 -17.09 12.19
N ALA A 47 -7.65 -15.87 12.47
CA ALA A 47 -6.65 -15.14 11.67
C ALA A 47 -5.29 -15.87 11.67
N ASP A 48 -5.17 -16.90 12.48
CA ASP A 48 -3.96 -17.63 12.83
C ASP A 48 -3.34 -18.40 11.66
N ALA A 49 -3.94 -18.38 10.45
CA ALA A 49 -3.49 -19.21 9.32
C ALA A 49 -3.49 -18.55 7.93
N LEU A 50 -4.04 -17.35 7.74
CA LEU A 50 -4.11 -16.79 6.39
C LEU A 50 -2.80 -16.10 6.02
N ARG A 51 -2.03 -16.69 5.09
CA ARG A 51 -0.79 -16.09 4.58
C ARG A 51 -1.12 -15.23 3.37
N ILE A 52 -0.95 -13.92 3.52
CA ILE A 52 -1.30 -12.93 2.51
C ILE A 52 -0.02 -12.36 1.93
N PHE A 53 0.10 -12.33 0.60
CA PHE A 53 1.12 -11.56 -0.09
C PHE A 53 0.49 -10.34 -0.74
N PHE A 54 0.88 -9.14 -0.30
CA PHE A 54 0.38 -7.88 -0.83
C PHE A 54 1.38 -7.23 -1.79
N LEU A 55 0.99 -7.10 -3.06
CA LEU A 55 1.70 -6.33 -4.05
C LEU A 55 1.17 -4.89 -4.03
N GLY A 56 1.86 -4.05 -3.26
CA GLY A 56 1.59 -2.63 -3.14
C GLY A 56 2.32 -1.78 -4.18
N THR A 57 1.88 -0.54 -4.33
CA THR A 57 2.45 0.41 -5.30
C THR A 57 3.21 1.54 -4.62
N ASP A 58 2.57 2.22 -3.67
CA ASP A 58 3.09 3.42 -3.01
C ASP A 58 2.99 3.27 -1.49
N GLU A 59 4.10 3.48 -0.81
CA GLU A 59 4.21 3.26 0.64
C GLU A 59 3.27 4.18 1.44
N GLN A 60 3.14 5.45 1.04
CA GLN A 60 2.31 6.41 1.77
C GLN A 60 0.82 6.06 1.65
N GLN A 61 0.40 5.58 0.48
CA GLN A 61 -0.97 5.12 0.27
C GLN A 61 -1.25 3.82 1.01
N ASP A 62 -0.36 2.84 0.91
CA ASP A 62 -0.62 1.48 1.38
C ASP A 62 -0.48 1.33 2.90
N SER A 63 0.44 2.09 3.52
CA SER A 63 0.61 2.14 4.97
C SER A 63 -0.54 2.82 5.70
N SER A 64 -1.33 3.64 4.99
CA SER A 64 -2.42 4.44 5.58
C SER A 64 -3.64 3.61 6.02
N GLY A 65 -3.81 2.38 5.54
CA GLY A 65 -4.90 1.52 5.98
C GLY A 65 -4.94 0.12 5.38
N MET A 66 -4.43 -0.08 4.16
CA MET A 66 -4.48 -1.38 3.47
C MET A 66 -3.64 -2.43 4.20
N LEU A 67 -2.34 -2.18 4.38
CA LEU A 67 -1.43 -3.09 5.09
C LEU A 67 -1.90 -3.39 6.52
N GLN A 68 -2.33 -2.36 7.25
CA GLN A 68 -2.84 -2.51 8.62
C GLN A 68 -4.09 -3.39 8.68
N SER A 69 -4.93 -3.36 7.64
CA SER A 69 -6.13 -4.18 7.56
C SER A 69 -5.79 -5.62 7.23
N LEU A 70 -4.87 -5.85 6.29
CA LEU A 70 -4.41 -7.19 5.93
C LEU A 70 -3.73 -7.90 7.11
N GLN A 71 -2.92 -7.18 7.89
CA GLN A 71 -2.27 -7.70 9.11
C GLN A 71 -3.27 -8.12 10.20
N LYS A 72 -4.49 -7.55 10.20
CA LYS A 72 -5.57 -7.98 11.11
C LYS A 72 -6.28 -9.23 10.62
N LEU A 73 -6.16 -9.56 9.33
CA LEU A 73 -6.79 -10.73 8.71
C LEU A 73 -5.87 -11.96 8.74
N GLY A 74 -4.55 -11.78 8.79
CA GLY A 74 -3.58 -12.86 8.88
C GLY A 74 -2.13 -12.41 8.80
N ASP A 75 -1.22 -13.34 8.50
CA ASP A 75 0.19 -13.04 8.27
C ASP A 75 0.39 -12.40 6.90
N ALA A 76 0.48 -11.06 6.89
CA ALA A 76 0.63 -10.28 5.68
C ALA A 76 2.10 -9.92 5.43
N ARG A 77 2.64 -10.46 4.33
CA ARG A 77 3.90 -10.04 3.73
C ARG A 77 3.63 -9.15 2.53
N HIS A 78 4.61 -8.36 2.12
CA HIS A 78 4.43 -7.38 1.05
C HIS A 78 5.60 -7.39 0.07
N PHE A 79 5.33 -6.84 -1.11
CA PHE A 79 6.33 -6.67 -2.16
C PHE A 79 7.39 -5.64 -1.76
N THR A 80 8.64 -6.02 -1.93
CA THR A 80 9.81 -5.13 -1.84
C THR A 80 10.66 -5.26 -3.08
N ARG A 81 11.27 -4.16 -3.51
CA ARG A 81 12.22 -4.16 -4.62
C ARG A 81 13.51 -4.89 -4.21
N ALA A 82 14.42 -5.04 -5.17
CA ALA A 82 15.72 -5.68 -4.94
C ALA A 82 16.56 -4.92 -3.90
N ASP A 83 16.40 -3.60 -3.80
CA ASP A 83 17.07 -2.75 -2.80
C ASP A 83 16.36 -2.74 -1.43
N GLY A 84 15.28 -3.50 -1.28
CA GLY A 84 14.46 -3.54 -0.07
C GLY A 84 13.44 -2.40 0.06
N SER A 85 13.40 -1.46 -0.89
CA SER A 85 12.38 -0.40 -0.88
C SER A 85 10.99 -0.93 -1.17
N TYR A 86 9.97 -0.25 -0.63
CA TYR A 86 8.58 -0.69 -0.70
C TYR A 86 7.96 -0.46 -2.09
N GLY A 87 7.10 -1.42 -2.49
CA GLY A 87 6.16 -1.26 -3.60
C GLY A 87 6.78 -1.31 -4.99
N GLN A 88 5.94 -1.49 -6.00
CA GLN A 88 6.37 -1.71 -7.38
C GLN A 88 6.70 -0.43 -8.19
N ASN A 89 6.49 0.76 -7.61
CA ASN A 89 6.65 2.03 -8.33
C ASN A 89 8.11 2.52 -8.41
N ASP A 90 8.91 1.81 -9.20
CA ASP A 90 10.29 2.16 -9.52
C ASP A 90 10.39 3.35 -10.52
N PRO A 91 11.35 4.28 -10.37
CA PRO A 91 11.49 5.42 -11.28
C PRO A 91 12.03 5.06 -12.69
N ARG A 92 12.47 3.82 -12.93
CA ARG A 92 12.99 3.36 -14.24
C ARG A 92 11.93 3.37 -15.35
N PRO A 93 12.35 3.31 -16.63
CA PRO A 93 11.44 3.20 -17.77
C PRO A 93 10.45 2.03 -17.63
N GLU A 94 9.24 2.20 -18.16
CA GLU A 94 8.11 1.27 -17.97
C GLU A 94 8.45 -0.18 -18.32
N ALA A 95 9.02 -0.43 -19.51
CA ALA A 95 9.35 -1.79 -19.95
C ALA A 95 10.34 -2.49 -19.00
N VAL A 96 11.34 -1.76 -18.52
CA VAL A 96 12.33 -2.26 -17.56
C VAL A 96 11.68 -2.53 -16.21
N ARG A 97 10.83 -1.61 -15.75
CA ARG A 97 10.11 -1.71 -14.48
C ARG A 97 9.14 -2.88 -14.47
N ARG A 98 8.38 -3.08 -15.55
CA ARG A 98 7.44 -4.19 -15.68
C ARG A 98 8.15 -5.54 -15.54
N GLN A 99 9.20 -5.75 -16.32
CA GLN A 99 9.97 -6.99 -16.25
C GLN A 99 10.60 -7.17 -14.86
N ALA A 100 11.23 -6.12 -14.32
CA ALA A 100 11.84 -6.19 -12.99
C ALA A 100 10.83 -6.48 -11.88
N ASN A 101 9.61 -5.94 -11.97
CA ASN A 101 8.53 -6.20 -11.01
C ASN A 101 8.02 -7.63 -11.12
N ALA A 102 7.83 -8.15 -12.34
CA ALA A 102 7.43 -9.53 -12.57
C ALA A 102 8.47 -10.53 -12.04
N ASP A 103 9.75 -10.31 -12.37
CA ASP A 103 10.87 -11.14 -11.90
C ASP A 103 10.98 -11.10 -10.38
N ARG A 104 10.89 -9.92 -9.79
CA ARG A 104 10.97 -9.72 -8.33
C ARG A 104 9.77 -10.34 -7.61
N LEU A 105 8.57 -10.24 -8.17
CA LEU A 105 7.38 -10.85 -7.60
C LEU A 105 7.54 -12.38 -7.57
N TRP A 106 7.97 -12.96 -8.69
CA TRP A 106 8.24 -14.38 -8.79
C TRP A 106 9.29 -14.84 -7.77
N GLU A 107 10.39 -14.09 -7.65
CA GLU A 107 11.46 -14.36 -6.69
C GLU A 107 10.93 -14.36 -5.25
N LEU A 108 10.18 -13.33 -4.84
CA LEU A 108 9.66 -13.19 -3.49
C LEU A 108 8.67 -14.31 -3.14
N VAL A 109 7.73 -14.59 -4.03
CA VAL A 109 6.73 -15.65 -3.81
C VAL A 109 7.40 -17.02 -3.78
N SER A 110 8.33 -17.28 -4.71
CA SER A 110 9.08 -18.54 -4.75
C SER A 110 9.91 -18.72 -3.49
N THR A 111 10.62 -17.69 -3.04
CA THR A 111 11.45 -17.75 -1.82
C THR A 111 10.59 -18.10 -0.60
N GLN A 112 9.41 -17.49 -0.49
CA GLN A 112 8.46 -17.81 0.57
C GLN A 112 7.95 -19.24 0.49
N ALA A 113 7.61 -19.71 -0.71
CA ALA A 113 7.17 -21.08 -0.92
C ALA A 113 8.24 -22.12 -0.53
N HIS A 114 9.49 -21.91 -0.93
CA HIS A 114 10.62 -22.79 -0.57
C HIS A 114 10.90 -22.78 0.94
N ALA A 115 10.62 -21.68 1.63
CA ALA A 115 10.72 -21.58 3.08
C ALA A 115 9.52 -22.21 3.83
N GLY A 116 8.63 -22.93 3.13
CA GLY A 116 7.41 -23.52 3.71
C GLY A 116 6.30 -22.50 3.99
N HIS A 117 6.44 -21.28 3.47
CA HIS A 117 5.57 -20.13 3.76
C HIS A 117 4.89 -19.59 2.50
N ALA A 118 4.48 -20.47 1.59
CA ALA A 118 3.76 -20.06 0.38
C ALA A 118 2.50 -19.24 0.75
N PRO A 119 2.23 -18.11 0.07
CA PRO A 119 1.03 -17.34 0.33
C PRO A 119 -0.22 -18.12 -0.11
N ASP A 120 -1.28 -18.06 0.70
CA ASP A 120 -2.59 -18.61 0.36
C ASP A 120 -3.34 -17.66 -0.59
N ILE A 121 -3.11 -16.35 -0.44
CA ILE A 121 -3.71 -15.30 -1.26
C ILE A 121 -2.64 -14.29 -1.67
N LEU A 122 -2.65 -13.92 -2.95
CA LEU A 122 -1.92 -12.77 -3.49
C LEU A 122 -2.93 -11.67 -3.84
N ILE A 123 -2.73 -10.47 -3.28
CA ILE A 123 -3.56 -9.29 -3.56
C ILE A 123 -2.67 -8.25 -4.22
N GLY A 124 -3.08 -7.77 -5.40
CA GLY A 124 -2.35 -6.74 -6.13
C GLY A 124 -3.12 -5.42 -6.21
N GLN A 125 -2.48 -4.34 -5.79
CA GLN A 125 -2.85 -2.99 -6.17
C GLN A 125 -1.77 -2.47 -7.12
N THR A 126 -2.05 -2.52 -8.42
CA THR A 126 -1.09 -2.20 -9.46
C THR A 126 -1.65 -1.20 -10.47
N TRP A 127 -0.76 -0.49 -11.15
CA TRP A 127 -1.09 0.13 -12.42
C TRP A 127 -1.02 -0.94 -13.50
N ALA A 128 -1.96 -0.90 -14.47
CA ALA A 128 -2.11 -1.94 -15.49
C ALA A 128 -0.83 -2.21 -16.32
N THR A 129 0.12 -1.28 -16.34
CA THR A 129 1.36 -1.38 -17.13
C THR A 129 2.57 -1.91 -16.36
N LEU A 130 2.45 -2.14 -15.05
CA LEU A 130 3.62 -2.32 -14.18
C LEU A 130 3.93 -3.75 -13.75
N ILE A 131 3.11 -4.74 -14.14
CA ILE A 131 3.33 -6.20 -13.97
C ILE A 131 2.97 -6.87 -15.31
#